data_AF-A0A0A2MBS9-F1
#
_entry.id   AF-A0A0A2MBS9-F1
#
_cell.length_a   1.000
_cell.length_b   1.000
_cell.length_c   1.000
_cell.angle_alpha   90.00
_cell.angle_beta   90.00
_cell.angle_gamma   90.00
#
_symmetry.space_group_name_H-M   'P 1'
#
loop_
_entity.id
_entity.type
_entity.pdbx_description
1 polymer ?
#
loop_
_entity_poly.entity_id
_entity_poly.type
_entity_poly.pdbx_seq_one_letter_code
_entity_poly.pdbx_strand_id
1 'polypeptide(L)'
;MKKIILLFFLSIFTLGCNSSDDPASATDDGLATAPEAKAEYDDSNFGIYKGIFVGSSGTVYVNLNNSGNISAKLVIDGMTYNFTTSENVMEGVAISNLTFTSGESSFEFNVSATGEEPLIENIVIDGHPDSYVQIFKEYSFAQIKCYLGSFSGDDSGVFNLATTADGYALGLVVPNGETSAIYLDGTITGTSLSGTFEGGNFSGTLNGNTISGIWQNSVPESGTWLGTRKL
;
A
#
# COMPACT_ATOMS: atom_id res chain seq x y z
N MET A 1 76.99 -32.49 3.17
CA MET A 1 76.36 -33.54 4.01
C MET A 1 74.85 -33.32 3.98
N LYS A 2 74.11 -34.27 3.42
CA LYS A 2 72.65 -34.25 3.26
C LYS A 2 71.99 -34.69 4.58
N LYS A 3 70.97 -33.96 5.03
CA LYS A 3 69.96 -34.41 6.01
C LYS A 3 68.64 -33.75 5.60
N ILE A 4 67.87 -34.35 4.70
CA ILE A 4 66.68 -35.18 4.98
C ILE A 4 65.85 -34.59 6.12
N ILE A 5 64.91 -33.70 5.77
CA ILE A 5 63.80 -33.31 6.62
C ILE A 5 62.62 -34.16 6.15
N LEU A 6 62.18 -35.06 7.04
CA LEU A 6 61.13 -36.04 6.82
C LEU A 6 59.77 -35.33 6.91
N LEU A 7 59.00 -35.47 5.83
CA LEU A 7 57.62 -35.03 5.66
C LEU A 7 56.71 -35.91 6.54
N PHE A 8 56.05 -35.34 7.55
CA PHE A 8 55.00 -36.04 8.30
C PHE A 8 53.64 -35.58 7.79
N PHE A 9 53.02 -36.41 6.95
CA PHE A 9 51.61 -36.32 6.60
C PHE A 9 50.78 -36.65 7.84
N LEU A 10 49.99 -35.69 8.33
CA LEU A 10 48.93 -35.95 9.30
C LEU A 10 47.60 -35.58 8.65
N SER A 11 46.92 -36.61 8.16
CA SER A 11 45.60 -36.54 7.55
C SER A 11 44.51 -36.90 8.57
N ILE A 12 43.53 -35.99 8.67
CA ILE A 12 42.09 -36.21 8.85
C ILE A 12 41.60 -36.52 10.27
N PHE A 13 40.80 -35.60 10.83
CA PHE A 13 39.35 -35.79 11.06
C PHE A 13 38.69 -34.40 11.23
N THR A 14 38.07 -33.89 10.18
CA THR A 14 37.15 -32.75 10.27
C THR A 14 35.82 -33.26 10.83
N LEU A 15 35.47 -32.83 12.03
CA LEU A 15 34.11 -32.96 12.55
C LEU A 15 33.19 -32.06 11.72
N GLY A 16 32.28 -32.68 10.99
CA GLY A 16 31.21 -32.00 10.27
C GLY A 16 30.24 -31.38 11.27
N CYS A 17 30.11 -30.06 11.21
CA CYS A 17 29.00 -29.35 11.82
C CYS A 17 27.90 -29.28 10.76
N ASN A 18 26.91 -30.16 10.90
CA ASN A 18 25.68 -30.11 10.12
C ASN A 18 24.72 -29.19 10.88
N SER A 19 24.84 -27.88 10.64
CA SER A 19 23.80 -26.91 10.96
C SER A 19 23.28 -26.36 9.64
N SER A 20 22.41 -27.17 9.03
CA SER A 20 21.43 -26.70 8.08
C SER A 20 20.51 -25.73 8.80
N ASP A 21 20.74 -24.45 8.59
CA ASP A 21 19.77 -23.36 8.71
C ASP A 21 20.31 -22.25 7.81
N ASP A 22 20.04 -22.36 6.50
CA ASP A 22 20.12 -21.20 5.62
C ASP A 22 19.20 -20.12 6.22
N PRO A 23 19.67 -18.88 6.42
CA PRO A 23 18.76 -17.79 6.72
C PRO A 23 17.82 -17.69 5.51
N ALA A 24 16.53 -17.86 5.76
CA ALA A 24 15.49 -17.70 4.75
C ALA A 24 15.82 -16.47 3.91
N SER A 25 16.17 -16.69 2.63
CA SER A 25 16.24 -15.63 1.64
C SER A 25 14.98 -14.79 1.80
N ALA A 26 15.14 -13.50 2.05
CA ALA A 26 14.05 -12.55 1.92
C ALA A 26 13.39 -12.84 0.57
N THR A 27 12.15 -13.33 0.61
CA THR A 27 11.36 -13.52 -0.59
C THR A 27 11.26 -12.15 -1.23
N ASP A 28 11.88 -11.98 -2.40
CA ASP A 28 11.59 -10.86 -3.28
C ASP A 28 10.08 -10.95 -3.59
N ASP A 29 9.29 -10.19 -2.87
CA ASP A 29 7.84 -10.16 -3.00
C ASP A 29 7.39 -9.30 -4.18
N GLY A 30 8.35 -8.79 -4.97
CA GLY A 30 8.12 -7.94 -6.13
C GLY A 30 7.61 -6.55 -5.77
N LEU A 31 7.62 -6.17 -4.48
CA LEU A 31 7.16 -4.86 -4.05
C LEU A 31 8.26 -3.80 -4.24
N ALA A 32 7.85 -2.61 -4.66
CA ALA A 32 8.77 -1.49 -4.82
C ALA A 32 9.47 -1.17 -3.48
N THR A 33 10.77 -0.89 -3.53
CA THR A 33 11.57 -0.48 -2.34
C THR A 33 11.92 1.00 -2.35
N ALA A 34 11.56 1.72 -3.41
CA ALA A 34 11.72 3.15 -3.58
C ALA A 34 10.46 3.75 -4.25
N PRO A 35 10.28 5.08 -4.20
CA PRO A 35 9.24 5.75 -4.97
C PRO A 35 9.38 5.48 -6.49
N GLU A 36 8.25 5.37 -7.17
CA GLU A 36 8.16 5.27 -8.63
C GLU A 36 7.98 6.65 -9.29
N ALA A 37 7.51 7.63 -8.52
CA ALA A 37 7.34 9.01 -8.98
C ALA A 37 8.67 9.65 -9.37
N LYS A 38 8.65 10.42 -10.45
CA LYS A 38 9.80 11.22 -10.88
C LYS A 38 9.77 12.60 -10.24
N ALA A 39 10.96 13.09 -9.88
CA ALA A 39 11.13 14.40 -9.26
C ALA A 39 10.64 15.57 -10.13
N GLU A 40 10.61 15.41 -11.46
CA GLU A 40 10.08 16.43 -12.38
C GLU A 40 8.58 16.72 -12.16
N TYR A 41 7.85 15.80 -11.52
CA TYR A 41 6.41 15.90 -11.29
C TYR A 41 6.04 16.08 -9.81
N ASP A 42 7.01 16.36 -8.94
CA ASP A 42 6.71 16.56 -7.51
C ASP A 42 5.76 17.75 -7.29
N ASP A 43 5.89 18.83 -8.06
CA ASP A 43 5.08 20.06 -7.91
C ASP A 43 3.96 20.21 -8.98
N SER A 44 3.52 19.12 -9.60
CA SER A 44 2.47 19.15 -10.64
C SER A 44 1.43 18.04 -10.50
N ASN A 45 0.31 18.15 -11.22
CA ASN A 45 -0.71 17.11 -11.32
C ASN A 45 -0.21 15.82 -12.01
N PHE A 46 0.93 15.84 -12.70
CA PHE A 46 1.53 14.63 -13.24
C PHE A 46 2.19 13.79 -12.13
N GLY A 47 2.57 12.56 -12.45
CA GLY A 47 3.22 11.65 -11.51
C GLY A 47 2.40 10.42 -11.19
N ILE A 48 2.67 9.84 -10.02
CA ILE A 48 2.08 8.59 -9.54
C ILE A 48 1.20 8.87 -8.34
N TYR A 49 0.04 8.22 -8.29
CA TYR A 49 -0.87 8.24 -7.16
C TYR A 49 -1.19 6.80 -6.76
N LYS A 50 -1.17 6.54 -5.45
CA LYS A 50 -1.35 5.18 -4.90
C LYS A 50 -2.28 5.23 -3.71
N GLY A 51 -3.09 4.19 -3.56
CA GLY A 51 -4.12 4.18 -2.54
C GLY A 51 -4.74 2.82 -2.28
N ILE A 52 -5.76 2.85 -1.46
CA ILE A 52 -6.51 1.69 -0.99
C ILE A 52 -7.97 1.77 -1.45
N PHE A 53 -8.59 0.61 -1.59
CA PHE A 53 -9.97 0.42 -2.04
C PHE A 53 -10.72 -0.49 -1.06
N VAL A 54 -11.98 -0.16 -0.75
CA VAL A 54 -12.94 -1.02 -0.02
C VAL A 54 -14.26 -1.11 -0.79
N GLY A 55 -15.16 -2.03 -0.41
CA GLY A 55 -16.28 -2.55 -1.23
C GLY A 55 -16.01 -4.00 -1.71
N SER A 56 -14.72 -4.33 -1.74
CA SER A 56 -14.09 -5.63 -1.51
C SER A 56 -12.81 -5.27 -0.73
N SER A 57 -11.66 -5.89 -0.98
CA SER A 57 -10.37 -5.35 -0.55
C SER A 57 -9.40 -5.18 -1.72
N GLY A 58 -8.79 -4.01 -1.86
CA GLY A 58 -7.89 -3.74 -2.99
C GLY A 58 -7.00 -2.52 -2.88
N THR A 59 -6.17 -2.33 -3.90
CA THR A 59 -5.32 -1.15 -4.09
C THR A 59 -5.68 -0.40 -5.37
N VAL A 60 -5.40 0.90 -5.38
CA VAL A 60 -5.47 1.77 -6.56
C VAL A 60 -4.09 2.32 -6.91
N TYR A 61 -3.83 2.40 -8.21
CA TYR A 61 -2.65 3.04 -8.79
C TYR A 61 -3.09 3.89 -9.98
N VAL A 62 -2.73 5.17 -9.98
CA VAL A 62 -2.95 6.08 -11.11
C VAL A 62 -1.59 6.62 -11.56
N ASN A 63 -1.34 6.56 -12.86
CA ASN A 63 -0.18 7.15 -13.51
C ASN A 63 -0.66 8.23 -14.45
N LEU A 64 -0.27 9.47 -14.16
CA LEU A 64 -0.52 10.64 -14.98
C LEU A 64 0.79 11.06 -15.62
N ASN A 65 1.10 10.50 -16.79
CA ASN A 65 2.29 10.83 -17.59
C ASN A 65 3.66 10.64 -16.91
N ASN A 66 3.74 9.99 -15.74
CA ASN A 66 5.01 9.68 -15.10
C ASN A 66 5.91 8.85 -16.03
N SER A 67 5.30 7.89 -16.76
CA SER A 67 5.96 7.05 -17.77
C SER A 67 5.59 7.40 -19.23
N GLY A 68 5.07 8.60 -19.48
CA GLY A 68 4.67 9.05 -20.83
C GLY A 68 3.33 8.52 -21.33
N ASN A 69 2.52 7.94 -20.46
CA ASN A 69 1.15 7.53 -20.73
C ASN A 69 0.25 7.85 -19.52
N ILE A 70 -1.06 7.87 -19.75
CA ILE A 70 -2.07 7.98 -18.70
C ILE A 70 -2.75 6.62 -18.53
N SER A 71 -2.81 6.11 -17.31
CA SER A 71 -3.39 4.81 -17.00
C SER A 71 -3.75 4.70 -15.54
N ALA A 72 -4.75 3.87 -15.21
CA ALA A 72 -5.00 3.47 -13.84
C ALA A 72 -5.17 1.96 -13.72
N LYS A 73 -4.94 1.45 -12.52
CA LYS A 73 -5.03 0.03 -12.20
C LYS A 73 -5.66 -0.14 -10.82
N LEU A 74 -6.70 -0.97 -10.76
CA LEU A 74 -7.23 -1.49 -9.50
C LEU A 74 -6.80 -2.95 -9.37
N VAL A 75 -6.38 -3.34 -8.17
CA VAL A 75 -6.17 -4.76 -7.83
C VAL A 75 -7.10 -5.10 -6.68
N ILE A 76 -8.18 -5.84 -6.96
CA ILE A 76 -9.25 -6.14 -6.00
C ILE A 76 -9.34 -7.66 -5.87
N ASP A 77 -9.26 -8.17 -4.63
CA ASP A 77 -9.27 -9.61 -4.34
C ASP A 77 -8.23 -10.43 -5.17
N GLY A 78 -7.11 -9.77 -5.51
CA GLY A 78 -6.03 -10.34 -6.33
C GLY A 78 -6.25 -10.24 -7.85
N MET A 79 -7.42 -9.80 -8.30
CA MET A 79 -7.73 -9.59 -9.72
C MET A 79 -7.33 -8.19 -10.17
N THR A 80 -6.71 -8.09 -11.34
CA THR A 80 -6.24 -6.80 -11.90
C THR A 80 -7.23 -6.26 -12.93
N TYR A 81 -7.65 -5.02 -12.72
CA TYR A 81 -8.48 -4.23 -13.63
C TYR A 81 -7.66 -3.06 -14.15
N ASN A 82 -7.42 -3.03 -15.46
CA ASN A 82 -6.68 -1.94 -16.10
C ASN A 82 -7.67 -0.95 -16.69
N PHE A 83 -7.53 0.32 -16.31
CA PHE A 83 -8.37 1.41 -16.76
C PHE A 83 -7.59 2.36 -17.66
N THR A 84 -8.32 2.90 -18.65
CA THR A 84 -7.78 3.88 -19.59
C THR A 84 -8.71 5.08 -19.68
N THR A 85 -8.17 6.18 -20.20
CA THR A 85 -8.93 7.37 -20.58
C THR A 85 -8.47 7.83 -21.96
N SER A 86 -9.38 8.43 -22.71
CA SER A 86 -9.08 9.12 -23.99
C SER A 86 -8.99 10.64 -23.81
N GLU A 87 -9.26 11.14 -22.61
CA GLU A 87 -9.21 12.55 -22.28
C GLU A 87 -7.76 13.03 -22.17
N ASN A 88 -7.55 14.30 -22.52
CA ASN A 88 -6.23 14.90 -22.46
C ASN A 88 -6.04 15.61 -21.12
N VAL A 89 -4.89 15.40 -20.51
CA VAL A 89 -4.47 16.09 -19.30
C VAL A 89 -3.26 16.95 -19.63
N MET A 90 -3.25 18.18 -19.11
CA MET A 90 -2.12 19.10 -19.21
C MET A 90 -1.39 19.19 -17.87
N GLU A 91 -0.06 19.28 -17.92
CA GLU A 91 0.77 19.48 -16.74
C GLU A 91 0.49 20.86 -16.12
N GLY A 92 0.47 20.93 -14.79
CA GLY A 92 0.27 22.16 -14.03
C GLY A 92 -1.16 22.69 -14.11
N VAL A 93 -2.13 21.86 -14.52
CA VAL A 93 -3.55 22.23 -14.62
C VAL A 93 -4.36 21.30 -13.74
N ALA A 94 -5.23 21.86 -12.90
CA ALA A 94 -6.12 21.06 -12.06
C ALA A 94 -7.01 20.16 -12.91
N ILE A 95 -7.20 18.94 -12.45
CA ILE A 95 -8.04 17.93 -13.10
C ILE A 95 -9.36 17.88 -12.34
N SER A 96 -10.46 18.03 -13.07
CA SER A 96 -11.80 17.79 -12.55
C SER A 96 -12.48 16.74 -13.43
N ASN A 97 -12.92 15.65 -12.79
CA ASN A 97 -13.71 14.55 -13.34
C ASN A 97 -13.04 13.81 -14.50
N LEU A 98 -11.73 13.57 -14.44
CA LEU A 98 -11.04 12.73 -15.43
C LEU A 98 -11.56 11.30 -15.34
N THR A 99 -12.23 10.84 -16.38
CA THR A 99 -12.94 9.57 -16.36
C THR A 99 -12.04 8.44 -16.85
N PHE A 100 -11.87 7.44 -15.99
CA PHE A 100 -11.21 6.18 -16.29
C PHE A 100 -12.24 5.08 -16.50
N THR A 101 -12.08 4.26 -17.55
CA THR A 101 -13.01 3.16 -17.86
C THR A 101 -12.29 1.83 -18.10
N SER A 102 -12.97 0.73 -17.75
CA SER A 102 -12.59 -0.66 -18.02
C SER A 102 -13.84 -1.53 -18.16
N GLY A 103 -14.26 -1.79 -19.40
CA GLY A 103 -15.54 -2.48 -19.65
C GLY A 103 -16.72 -1.65 -19.11
N GLU A 104 -17.52 -2.25 -18.22
CA GLU A 104 -18.63 -1.58 -17.54
C GLU A 104 -18.21 -0.84 -16.26
N SER A 105 -16.94 -0.95 -15.85
CA SER A 105 -16.41 -0.26 -14.67
C SER A 105 -15.86 1.12 -15.02
N SER A 106 -16.02 2.08 -14.10
CA SER A 106 -15.52 3.45 -14.22
C SER A 106 -15.24 4.10 -12.88
N PHE A 107 -14.44 5.15 -12.89
CA PHE A 107 -14.35 6.12 -11.80
C PHE A 107 -13.86 7.46 -12.34
N GLU A 108 -14.06 8.53 -11.57
CA GLU A 108 -13.57 9.87 -11.87
C GLU A 108 -12.40 10.23 -10.95
N PHE A 109 -11.34 10.79 -11.52
CA PHE A 109 -10.17 11.27 -10.79
C PHE A 109 -10.11 12.80 -10.80
N ASN A 110 -9.85 13.36 -9.63
CA ASN A 110 -9.72 14.79 -9.39
C ASN A 110 -8.39 15.06 -8.69
N VAL A 111 -7.70 16.14 -9.06
CA VAL A 111 -6.50 16.59 -8.35
C VAL A 111 -6.22 18.07 -8.64
N SER A 112 -5.64 18.78 -7.69
CA SER A 112 -5.18 20.15 -7.92
C SER A 112 -4.04 20.22 -8.97
N ALA A 113 -3.74 21.43 -9.45
CA ALA A 113 -2.67 21.67 -10.42
C ALA A 113 -1.28 21.25 -9.93
N THR A 114 -1.07 21.23 -8.62
CA THR A 114 0.19 20.84 -7.95
C THR A 114 0.23 19.35 -7.60
N GLY A 115 -0.83 18.59 -7.89
CA GLY A 115 -0.92 17.19 -7.51
C GLY A 115 -1.42 16.95 -6.08
N GLU A 116 -1.75 18.01 -5.35
CA GLU A 116 -2.32 17.93 -4.01
C GLU A 116 -3.82 17.62 -4.04
N GLU A 117 -4.33 17.13 -2.91
CA GLU A 117 -5.74 16.77 -2.70
C GLU A 117 -6.30 15.82 -3.77
N PRO A 118 -5.62 14.69 -4.08
CA PRO A 118 -6.15 13.73 -5.04
C PRO A 118 -7.41 13.06 -4.49
N LEU A 119 -8.42 12.93 -5.33
CA LEU A 119 -9.73 12.40 -4.98
C LEU A 119 -10.26 11.49 -6.09
N ILE A 120 -10.87 10.37 -5.71
CA ILE A 120 -11.57 9.46 -6.61
C ILE A 120 -13.05 9.45 -6.24
N GLU A 121 -13.90 9.71 -7.22
CA GLU A 121 -15.36 9.80 -7.06
C GLU A 121 -16.08 8.99 -8.15
N ASN A 122 -17.41 8.92 -8.05
CA ASN A 122 -18.28 8.29 -9.05
C ASN A 122 -17.82 6.87 -9.43
N ILE A 123 -17.42 6.11 -8.41
CA ILE A 123 -16.87 4.77 -8.55
C ILE A 123 -18.00 3.80 -8.91
N VAL A 124 -17.82 3.08 -10.02
CA VAL A 124 -18.68 1.98 -10.45
C VAL A 124 -17.76 0.83 -10.83
N ILE A 125 -17.66 -0.19 -9.98
CA ILE A 125 -16.84 -1.37 -10.28
C ILE A 125 -17.76 -2.59 -10.36
N ASP A 126 -17.75 -3.26 -11.50
CA ASP A 126 -18.57 -4.45 -11.72
C ASP A 126 -18.22 -5.53 -10.68
N GLY A 127 -19.25 -6.09 -10.04
CA GLY A 127 -19.11 -7.05 -8.94
C GLY A 127 -18.67 -6.49 -7.59
N HIS A 128 -18.39 -5.18 -7.47
CA HIS A 128 -17.90 -4.55 -6.24
C HIS A 128 -18.69 -3.26 -5.90
N PRO A 129 -19.97 -3.40 -5.46
CA PRO A 129 -20.79 -2.25 -5.07
C PRO A 129 -20.25 -1.57 -3.80
N ASP A 130 -20.81 -0.40 -3.48
CA ASP A 130 -20.54 0.33 -2.23
C ASP A 130 -19.05 0.56 -1.96
N SER A 131 -18.35 0.97 -3.02
CA SER A 131 -16.89 1.09 -3.01
C SER A 131 -16.40 2.49 -2.64
N TYR A 132 -15.29 2.51 -1.92
CA TYR A 132 -14.63 3.73 -1.45
C TYR A 132 -13.13 3.64 -1.68
N VAL A 133 -12.51 4.79 -1.92
CA VAL A 133 -11.08 4.90 -2.19
C VAL A 133 -10.48 6.05 -1.40
N GLN A 134 -9.28 5.83 -0.87
CA GLN A 134 -8.39 6.88 -0.40
C GLN A 134 -7.06 6.75 -1.11
N ILE A 135 -6.50 7.87 -1.52
CA ILE A 135 -5.34 7.91 -2.40
C ILE A 135 -4.41 9.06 -2.00
N PHE A 136 -3.11 8.84 -2.18
CA PHE A 136 -2.06 9.83 -2.01
C PHE A 136 -1.33 10.06 -3.33
N LYS A 137 -0.71 11.24 -3.47
CA LYS A 137 0.34 11.47 -4.46
C LYS A 137 1.65 10.88 -3.95
N GLU A 138 2.33 10.08 -4.77
CA GLU A 138 3.69 9.65 -4.49
C GLU A 138 4.66 10.73 -4.93
N TYR A 139 5.55 11.16 -4.02
CA TYR A 139 6.66 12.04 -4.34
C TYR A 139 7.91 11.23 -4.65
N SER A 140 8.83 11.79 -5.42
CA SER A 140 10.10 11.14 -5.78
C SER A 140 10.98 10.75 -4.58
N PHE A 141 10.70 11.33 -3.41
CA PHE A 141 11.37 11.09 -2.15
C PHE A 141 10.48 10.43 -1.08
N ALA A 142 9.18 10.23 -1.33
CA ALA A 142 8.25 9.68 -0.35
C ALA A 142 7.40 8.55 -0.95
N GLN A 143 7.80 7.30 -0.65
CA GLN A 143 7.12 6.12 -1.16
C GLN A 143 5.76 5.96 -0.46
N ILE A 144 4.74 5.60 -1.23
CA ILE A 144 3.46 5.16 -0.67
C ILE A 144 3.46 3.63 -0.60
N LYS A 145 3.03 3.11 0.55
CA LYS A 145 2.80 1.67 0.76
C LYS A 145 1.34 1.44 1.12
N CYS A 146 0.70 0.48 0.45
CA CYS A 146 -0.69 0.11 0.70
C CYS A 146 -0.76 -1.30 1.28
N TYR A 147 -1.45 -1.43 2.40
CA TYR A 147 -1.63 -2.64 3.17
C TYR A 147 -3.08 -3.06 3.11
N LEU A 148 -3.32 -4.31 2.74
CA LEU A 148 -4.66 -4.89 2.72
C LEU A 148 -4.83 -5.87 3.88
N GLY A 149 -5.98 -5.82 4.53
CA GLY A 149 -6.15 -6.45 5.82
C GLY A 149 -7.58 -6.63 6.28
N SER A 150 -7.70 -7.02 7.54
CA SER A 150 -8.97 -7.19 8.24
C SER A 150 -8.83 -6.78 9.71
N PHE A 151 -9.98 -6.50 10.33
CA PHE A 151 -10.09 -6.32 11.77
C PHE A 151 -11.06 -7.35 12.36
N SER A 152 -10.92 -7.61 13.66
CA SER A 152 -11.71 -8.56 14.44
C SER A 152 -11.79 -8.11 15.89
N GLY A 153 -12.62 -8.76 16.70
CA GLY A 153 -12.86 -8.44 18.11
C GLY A 153 -14.36 -8.44 18.39
N ASP A 154 -14.84 -7.39 19.05
CA ASP A 154 -16.28 -7.16 19.24
C ASP A 154 -17.01 -6.86 17.91
N ASP A 155 -16.27 -6.46 16.88
CA ASP A 155 -16.72 -6.34 15.49
C ASP A 155 -15.62 -6.84 14.53
N SER A 156 -15.95 -7.06 13.25
CA SER A 156 -15.04 -7.58 12.24
C SER A 156 -15.37 -7.08 10.85
N GLY A 157 -14.36 -7.04 9.98
CA GLY A 157 -14.56 -6.61 8.59
C GLY A 157 -13.25 -6.33 7.85
N VAL A 158 -13.36 -5.59 6.75
CA VAL A 158 -12.21 -5.18 5.93
C VAL A 158 -11.51 -3.99 6.59
N PHE A 159 -10.18 -4.01 6.57
CA PHE A 159 -9.32 -2.91 7.01
C PHE A 159 -8.19 -2.75 6.00
N ASN A 160 -8.10 -1.60 5.35
CA ASN A 160 -7.01 -1.27 4.44
C ASN A 160 -6.34 0.04 4.88
N LEU A 161 -5.03 0.15 4.70
CA LEU A 161 -4.23 1.30 5.12
C LEU A 161 -3.21 1.69 4.06
N ALA A 162 -3.16 2.96 3.67
CA ALA A 162 -2.08 3.55 2.89
C ALA A 162 -1.18 4.38 3.81
N THR A 163 0.12 4.33 3.58
CA THR A 163 1.13 5.02 4.39
C THR A 163 2.12 5.75 3.51
N THR A 164 2.64 6.88 3.98
CA THR A 164 3.67 7.66 3.32
C THR A 164 4.98 7.61 4.10
N ALA A 165 6.12 7.75 3.42
CA ALA A 165 7.43 7.69 4.07
C ALA A 165 7.69 8.87 5.03
N ASP A 166 7.00 10.00 4.87
CA ASP A 166 7.05 11.17 5.74
C ASP A 166 6.13 11.08 6.96
N GLY A 167 5.39 9.97 7.11
CA GLY A 167 4.75 9.60 8.37
C GLY A 167 3.25 9.81 8.44
N TYR A 168 2.54 9.95 7.32
CA TYR A 168 1.08 9.96 7.28
C TYR A 168 0.52 8.58 6.99
N ALA A 169 -0.69 8.33 7.48
CA ALA A 169 -1.46 7.15 7.15
C ALA A 169 -2.94 7.50 6.95
N LEU A 170 -3.53 6.94 5.89
CA LEU A 170 -4.97 6.98 5.64
C LEU A 170 -5.48 5.55 5.62
N GLY A 171 -6.70 5.33 6.12
CA GLY A 171 -7.28 4.00 6.15
C GLY A 171 -8.77 3.98 5.87
N LEU A 172 -9.23 2.84 5.37
CA LEU A 172 -10.64 2.57 5.12
C LEU A 172 -11.03 1.27 5.81
N VAL A 173 -12.17 1.32 6.50
CA VAL A 173 -12.75 0.18 7.21
C VAL A 173 -14.19 -0.02 6.77
N VAL A 174 -14.57 -1.27 6.53
CA VAL A 174 -15.97 -1.63 6.29
C VAL A 174 -16.30 -2.82 7.21
N PRO A 175 -17.11 -2.60 8.27
CA PRO A 175 -17.64 -3.68 9.09
C PRO A 175 -18.47 -4.67 8.29
N ASN A 176 -18.48 -5.92 8.74
CA ASN A 176 -19.25 -6.99 8.10
C ASN A 176 -20.75 -6.69 8.18
N GLY A 177 -21.41 -6.65 7.02
CA GLY A 177 -22.85 -6.36 6.92
C GLY A 177 -23.18 -4.88 6.73
N GLU A 178 -22.19 -3.99 6.80
CA GLU A 178 -22.32 -2.58 6.51
C GLU A 178 -21.93 -2.25 5.06
N THR A 179 -22.47 -1.15 4.54
CA THR A 179 -22.16 -0.65 3.18
C THR A 179 -21.44 0.69 3.19
N SER A 180 -21.26 1.30 4.36
CA SER A 180 -20.56 2.58 4.50
C SER A 180 -19.16 2.36 5.03
N ALA A 181 -18.18 3.01 4.40
CA ALA A 181 -16.80 3.00 4.88
C ALA A 181 -16.60 4.00 6.02
N ILE A 182 -15.81 3.59 7.01
CA ILE A 182 -15.25 4.44 8.05
C ILE A 182 -13.85 4.85 7.63
N TYR A 183 -13.60 6.15 7.66
CA TYR A 183 -12.30 6.74 7.31
C TYR A 183 -11.41 6.80 8.54
N LEU A 184 -10.15 6.41 8.37
CA LEU A 184 -9.10 6.49 9.36
C LEU A 184 -8.10 7.57 8.96
N ASP A 185 -7.65 8.34 9.95
CA ASP A 185 -6.55 9.29 9.84
C ASP A 185 -5.50 8.92 10.89
N GLY A 186 -4.25 8.75 10.46
CA GLY A 186 -3.19 8.32 11.34
C GLY A 186 -1.80 8.85 10.97
N THR A 187 -0.89 8.58 11.88
CA THR A 187 0.51 9.00 11.80
C THR A 187 1.44 7.84 12.14
N ILE A 188 2.63 7.85 11.54
CA ILE A 188 3.70 6.89 11.79
C ILE A 188 4.90 7.61 12.39
N THR A 189 5.40 7.09 13.51
CA THR A 189 6.65 7.54 14.13
C THR A 189 7.54 6.32 14.38
N GLY A 190 8.61 6.20 13.60
CA GLY A 190 9.44 4.99 13.61
C GLY A 190 8.64 3.79 13.12
N THR A 191 8.44 2.79 13.99
CA THR A 191 7.61 1.62 13.70
C THR A 191 6.23 1.70 14.34
N SER A 192 5.90 2.76 15.07
CA SER A 192 4.62 2.93 15.75
C SER A 192 3.61 3.62 14.82
N LEU A 193 2.40 3.07 14.76
CA LEU A 193 1.24 3.63 14.06
C LEU A 193 0.20 4.02 15.11
N SER A 194 -0.41 5.18 14.95
CA SER A 194 -1.56 5.61 15.76
C SER A 194 -2.47 6.52 14.96
N GLY A 195 -3.76 6.50 15.25
CA GLY A 195 -4.71 7.37 14.59
C GLY A 195 -6.11 7.32 15.19
N THR A 196 -7.02 8.01 14.51
CA THR A 196 -8.42 8.16 14.91
C THR A 196 -9.34 7.80 13.75
N PHE A 197 -10.58 7.51 14.11
CA PHE A 197 -11.69 7.41 13.19
C PHE A 197 -12.96 7.94 13.86
N GLU A 198 -14.03 8.11 13.11
CA GLU A 198 -15.29 8.57 13.68
C GLU A 198 -15.77 7.58 14.76
N GLY A 199 -15.77 8.05 16.01
CA GLY A 199 -16.21 7.25 17.15
C GLY A 199 -15.13 6.36 17.78
N GLY A 200 -13.84 6.49 17.46
CA GLY A 200 -12.80 5.68 18.09
C GLY A 200 -11.35 6.03 17.74
N ASN A 201 -10.45 5.15 18.17
CA ASN A 201 -9.01 5.25 17.90
C ASN A 201 -8.41 3.88 17.58
N PHE A 202 -7.26 3.90 16.92
CA PHE A 202 -6.47 2.71 16.64
C PHE A 202 -4.99 2.98 16.89
N SER A 203 -4.26 1.92 17.24
CA SER A 203 -2.81 1.96 17.38
C SER A 203 -2.22 0.62 16.99
N GLY A 204 -0.95 0.62 16.59
CA GLY A 204 -0.28 -0.59 16.14
C GLY A 204 1.16 -0.36 15.77
N THR A 205 1.67 -1.31 15.00
CA THR A 205 3.06 -1.33 14.57
C THR A 205 3.20 -1.69 13.10
N LEU A 206 4.22 -1.14 12.48
CA LEU A 206 4.68 -1.47 11.13
C LEU A 206 5.98 -2.26 11.25
N ASN A 207 5.97 -3.48 10.73
CA ASN A 207 7.12 -4.37 10.68
C ASN A 207 7.32 -4.86 9.24
N GLY A 208 8.13 -4.11 8.48
CA GLY A 208 8.36 -4.37 7.06
C GLY A 208 7.06 -4.29 6.25
N ASN A 209 6.66 -5.43 5.67
CA ASN A 209 5.48 -5.57 4.82
C ASN A 209 4.24 -6.04 5.58
N THR A 210 4.27 -6.01 6.92
CA THR A 210 3.12 -6.34 7.78
C THR A 210 2.83 -5.20 8.73
N ILE A 211 1.54 -4.94 8.95
CA ILE A 211 1.04 -4.03 9.97
C ILE A 211 0.08 -4.79 10.89
N SER A 212 0.08 -4.47 12.17
CA SER A 212 -0.89 -5.04 13.11
C SER A 212 -1.08 -4.15 14.33
N GLY A 213 -2.24 -4.27 14.98
CA GLY A 213 -2.53 -3.47 16.16
C GLY A 213 -3.90 -3.73 16.76
N ILE A 214 -4.37 -2.74 17.50
CA ILE A 214 -5.65 -2.73 18.21
C ILE A 214 -6.50 -1.53 17.78
N TRP A 215 -7.81 -1.68 17.96
CA TRP A 215 -8.78 -0.60 17.84
C TRP A 215 -9.68 -0.57 19.07
N GLN A 216 -10.22 0.60 19.37
CA GLN A 216 -11.24 0.80 20.38
C GLN A 216 -12.20 1.90 19.95
N ASN A 217 -13.51 1.65 20.07
CA ASN A 217 -14.54 2.65 19.82
C ASN A 217 -15.02 3.34 21.11
N SER A 218 -15.97 4.25 20.98
CA SER A 218 -16.53 5.06 22.07
C SER A 218 -17.44 4.29 23.03
N VAL A 219 -17.89 3.08 22.67
CA VAL A 219 -18.74 2.19 23.48
C VAL A 219 -17.91 1.04 24.07
N PRO A 220 -16.71 1.37 24.56
CA PRO A 220 -15.54 0.50 24.79
C PRO A 220 -15.42 -0.84 24.04
N GLU A 221 -16.04 -1.03 22.88
CA GLU A 221 -15.81 -2.21 22.04
C GLU A 221 -14.40 -2.12 21.46
N SER A 222 -13.76 -3.28 21.34
CA SER A 222 -12.35 -3.33 20.98
C SER A 222 -11.99 -4.59 20.21
N GLY A 223 -10.80 -4.55 19.65
CA GLY A 223 -10.31 -5.68 18.89
C GLY A 223 -8.92 -5.49 18.32
N THR A 224 -8.60 -6.33 17.36
CA THR A 224 -7.31 -6.35 16.68
C THR A 224 -7.46 -6.15 15.19
N TRP A 225 -6.41 -5.68 14.53
CA TRP A 225 -6.35 -5.60 13.08
C TRP A 225 -4.97 -6.05 12.58
N LEU A 226 -4.94 -6.50 11.34
CA LEU A 226 -3.79 -7.04 10.63
C LEU A 226 -3.86 -6.60 9.17
N GLY A 227 -2.72 -6.25 8.58
CA GLY A 227 -2.61 -6.01 7.14
C GLY A 227 -1.26 -6.43 6.58
N THR A 228 -1.24 -6.75 5.29
CA THR A 228 -0.01 -7.08 4.54
C THR A 228 0.12 -6.16 3.34
N ARG A 229 1.33 -5.67 3.08
CA ARG A 229 1.63 -4.78 1.97
C ARG A 229 1.34 -5.46 0.64
N LYS A 230 0.68 -4.73 -0.26
CA LYS A 230 0.35 -5.13 -1.63
C LYS A 230 0.80 -4.12 -2.69
N LEU A 231 1.13 -2.90 -2.27
CA LEU A 231 1.70 -1.84 -3.10
C LEU A 231 2.75 -1.09 -2.29
#